data_AF-A0A447RXC1-F1
#
_entry.id   AF-A0A447RXC1-F1
#
_cell.length_a   1.000
_cell.length_b   1.000
_cell.length_c   1.000
_cell.angle_alpha   90.00
_cell.angle_beta   90.00
_cell.angle_gamma   90.00
#
_symmetry.space_group_name_H-M   'P 1'
#
loop_
_entity.id
_entity.type
_entity.pdbx_description
1 polymer ?
#
loop_
_entity_poly.entity_id
_entity_poly.type
_entity_poly.pdbx_seq_one_letter_code
_entity_poly.pdbx_strand_id
1 'polypeptide(L)' 'MATVTVTFTITELCLRTGVSEEELTEIVGLGMIEPHQPQADTWLFDDSAVTIVHRAVRLRNELELDCRNCVR' A
#
# COMPACT_ATOMS: atom_id res chain seq x y z
N MET A 1 -18.22 1.28 -23.50
CA MET A 1 -17.68 2.27 -22.53
C MET A 1 -16.31 1.74 -22.12
N ALA A 2 -15.22 2.47 -22.39
CA ALA A 2 -13.88 2.01 -22.02
C ALA A 2 -13.68 2.22 -20.52
N THR A 3 -13.51 1.13 -19.77
CA THR A 3 -13.08 1.17 -18.36
C THR A 3 -11.59 1.50 -18.35
N VAL A 4 -11.25 2.75 -18.02
CA VAL A 4 -9.85 3.16 -17.85
C VAL A 4 -9.41 2.66 -16.47
N THR A 5 -8.60 1.61 -16.44
CA THR A 5 -7.89 1.18 -15.24
C THR A 5 -6.60 1.98 -15.13
N VAL A 6 -6.51 2.79 -14.08
CA VAL A 6 -5.30 3.56 -13.78
C VAL A 6 -4.38 2.68 -12.97
N THR A 7 -3.18 2.43 -13.50
CA THR A 7 -2.16 1.64 -12.83
C THR A 7 -1.03 2.53 -12.31
N PHE A 8 -0.48 2.15 -11.17
CA PHE A 8 0.56 2.87 -10.43
C PHE A 8 1.73 1.92 -10.15
N THR A 9 2.95 2.45 -10.18
CA THR A 9 4.14 1.68 -9.78
C THR A 9 4.30 1.66 -8.26
N ILE A 10 5.17 0.80 -7.75
CA ILE A 10 5.51 0.76 -6.31
C ILE A 10 5.98 2.13 -5.79
N THR A 11 6.78 2.86 -6.57
CA THR A 11 7.29 4.19 -6.21
C THR A 11 6.18 5.23 -6.14
N GLU A 12 5.20 5.16 -7.04
CA GLU A 12 4.04 6.04 -7.05
C GLU A 12 3.09 5.71 -5.88
N LEU A 13 2.91 4.42 -5.55
CA LEU A 13 2.19 4.00 -4.35
C LEU A 13 2.87 4.52 -3.09
N CYS A 14 4.21 4.42 -3.02
CA CYS A 14 5.02 4.93 -1.91
C CYS A 14 4.79 6.43 -1.72
N LEU A 15 4.82 7.23 -2.79
CA LEU A 15 4.54 8.67 -2.73
C LEU A 15 3.12 8.99 -2.27
N ARG A 16 2.11 8.22 -2.71
CA ARG A 16 0.70 8.48 -2.37
C ARG A 16 0.33 8.06 -0.95
N THR A 17 0.86 6.93 -0.51
CA THR A 17 0.52 6.32 0.78
C THR A 17 1.48 6.73 1.90
N GLY A 18 2.65 7.26 1.54
CA GLY A 18 3.72 7.60 2.49
C GLY A 18 4.45 6.37 3.05
N VAL A 19 4.25 5.20 2.45
CA VAL A 19 4.83 3.92 2.89
C VAL A 19 6.08 3.61 2.09
N SER A 20 7.16 3.20 2.74
CA SER A 20 8.41 2.81 2.06
C SER A 20 8.21 1.58 1.16
N GLU A 21 9.05 1.44 0.14
CA GLU A 21 8.99 0.30 -0.80
C GLU A 21 9.15 -1.06 -0.10
N GLU A 22 9.95 -1.13 0.97
CA GLU A 22 10.11 -2.32 1.82
C GLU A 22 8.79 -2.75 2.48
N GLU A 23 8.08 -1.81 3.11
CA GLU A 23 6.78 -2.05 3.75
C GLU A 23 5.72 -2.43 2.69
N LEU A 24 5.75 -1.78 1.53
CA LEU A 24 4.89 -2.16 0.41
C LEU A 24 5.17 -3.60 -0.07
N THR A 25 6.44 -3.99 -0.14
CA THR A 25 6.85 -5.34 -0.50
C THR A 25 6.38 -6.37 0.52
N GLU A 26 6.46 -6.04 1.82
CA GLU A 26 5.89 -6.86 2.90
C GLU A 26 4.37 -7.01 2.74
N ILE A 27 3.64 -5.91 2.49
CA ILE A 27 2.18 -5.92 2.28
C ILE A 27 1.80 -6.81 1.07
N VAL A 28 2.60 -6.79 0.00
CA VAL A 28 2.45 -7.69 -1.16
C VAL A 28 2.72 -9.14 -0.75
N GLY A 29 3.79 -9.39 0.01
CA GLY A 29 4.16 -10.72 0.50
C GLY A 29 3.12 -11.33 1.44
N LEU A 30 2.39 -10.49 2.18
CA LEU A 30 1.25 -10.88 3.02
C LEU A 30 -0.04 -11.14 2.22
N GLY A 31 -0.06 -10.81 0.92
CA GLY A 31 -1.23 -10.95 0.05
C GLY A 31 -2.32 -9.91 0.31
N MET A 32 -2.00 -8.77 0.94
CA MET A 32 -2.97 -7.69 1.15
C MET A 32 -3.23 -6.90 -0.13
N ILE A 33 -2.19 -6.72 -0.95
CA ILE A 33 -2.30 -6.15 -2.29
C ILE A 33 -1.57 -7.07 -3.26
N GLU A 34 -2.12 -7.20 -4.47
CA GLU A 34 -1.52 -8.01 -5.52
C GLU A 34 -1.16 -7.11 -6.70
N PRO A 35 0.10 -7.14 -7.17
CA PRO A 35 0.44 -6.47 -8.41
C PRO A 35 -0.23 -7.20 -9.58
N HIS A 36 -0.56 -6.47 -10.64
CA HIS A 36 -1.11 -7.01 -11.88
C HIS A 36 -0.23 -8.14 -12.45
N GLN A 37 1.09 -8.00 -12.31
CA GLN A 37 2.06 -9.00 -12.74
C GLN A 37 3.14 -9.19 -11.65
N PRO A 38 3.01 -10.19 -10.76
CA PRO A 38 3.98 -10.42 -9.69
C PRO A 38 5.37 -10.84 -10.21
N GLN A 39 5.43 -11.40 -11.42
CA GLN A 39 6.67 -11.83 -12.08
C GLN A 39 7.32 -10.73 -12.94
N ALA A 40 6.68 -9.56 -13.07
CA ALA A 40 7.25 -8.46 -13.82
C ALA A 40 8.35 -7.77 -13.00
N ASP A 41 9.35 -7.25 -13.71
CA ASP A 41 10.43 -6.45 -13.13
C ASP A 41 9.89 -5.15 -12.49
N THR A 42 8.79 -4.62 -13.04
CA THR A 42 8.07 -3.47 -12.50
C THR A 42 6.66 -3.88 -12.06
N TRP A 43 6.40 -3.84 -10.76
CA TRP A 43 5.07 -4.08 -10.23
C TRP A 43 4.14 -2.90 -10.51
N LEU A 44 2.98 -3.23 -11.06
CA LEU A 44 1.89 -2.30 -11.32
C LEU A 44 0.70 -2.66 -10.45
N PHE A 45 0.15 -1.65 -9.78
CA PHE A 45 -0.96 -1.76 -8.85
C PHE A 45 -2.12 -0.91 -9.35
N ASP A 46 -3.34 -1.34 -9.09
CA ASP A 46 -4.53 -0.55 -9.42
C ASP A 46 -4.89 0.42 -8.28
N ASP A 47 -5.85 1.32 -8.51
CA ASP A 47 -6.35 2.25 -7.48
C ASP A 47 -6.88 1.53 -6.23
N SER A 48 -7.39 0.31 -6.42
CA SER A 48 -7.80 -0.58 -5.32
C SER A 48 -6.68 -0.84 -4.31
N ALA A 49 -5.44 -1.04 -4.78
CA ALA A 49 -4.30 -1.29 -3.91
C ALA A 49 -3.95 -0.04 -3.07
N VAL A 50 -4.04 1.15 -3.68
CA VAL A 50 -3.86 2.43 -2.97
C VAL A 50 -4.88 2.54 -1.84
N THR A 51 -6.14 2.22 -2.11
CA THR A 51 -7.21 2.26 -1.10
C THR A 51 -6.94 1.28 0.05
N ILE A 52 -6.47 0.06 -0.24
CA ILE A 52 -6.14 -0.95 0.77
C ILE A 52 -4.96 -0.48 1.63
N VAL A 53 -3.86 -0.05 1.02
CA VAL A 53 -2.67 0.44 1.76
C VAL A 53 -3.01 1.68 2.57
N HIS A 54 -3.70 2.65 1.98
CA HIS A 54 -4.13 3.85 2.69
C HIS A 54 -5.04 3.51 3.88
N ARG A 55 -5.91 2.52 3.74
CA ARG A 55 -6.73 2.02 4.85
C ARG A 55 -5.87 1.36 5.94
N ALA A 56 -4.91 0.53 5.57
CA ALA A 56 -3.98 -0.12 6.50
C ALA A 56 -3.12 0.91 7.26
N VAL A 57 -2.59 1.91 6.56
CA VAL A 57 -1.81 3.01 7.13
C VAL A 57 -2.68 3.89 8.01
N ARG A 58 -3.90 4.21 7.59
CA ARG A 58 -4.84 4.99 8.40
C ARG A 58 -5.23 4.23 9.66
N LEU A 59 -5.49 2.93 9.57
CA LEU A 59 -5.78 2.07 10.71
C LEU A 59 -4.57 1.98 11.65
N ARG A 60 -3.37 1.83 11.10
CA ARG A 60 -2.11 1.89 11.84
C ARG A 60 -1.95 3.23 12.54
N ASN A 61 -2.12 4.36 11.86
CA ASN A 61 -2.02 5.67 12.47
C ASN A 61 -3.12 5.90 13.54
N GLU A 62 -4.35 5.43 13.30
CA GLU A 62 -5.44 5.44 14.29
C GLU A 62 -5.16 4.55 15.50
N LEU A 63 -4.47 3.41 15.35
CA LEU A 63 -4.04 2.54 16.45
C LEU A 63 -2.74 3.02 17.14
N GLU A 64 -1.78 3.55 16.37
CA GLU A 64 -0.49 4.07 16.85
C GLU A 64 -0.65 5.41 17.58
N LEU A 65 -1.80 6.08 17.44
CA LEU A 65 -2.23 7.20 18.29
C LEU A 65 -2.45 6.80 19.78
N ASP A 66 -2.42 5.51 20.13
CA ASP A 66 -2.43 5.04 21.53
C ASP A 66 -1.14 4.31 21.99
N CYS A 67 -0.10 4.21 21.15
CA CYS A 67 1.12 3.46 21.52
C CYS A 67 2.35 4.30 21.87
N ARG A 68 2.20 5.61 22.17
CA ARG A 68 3.31 6.44 22.70
C ARG A 68 3.11 7.00 24.11
N ASN A 69 2.09 6.57 24.86
CA ASN A 69 1.88 7.03 26.25
C ASN A 69 1.47 5.92 27.25
N CYS A 70 1.74 4.64 26.96
CA CYS A 70 1.42 3.55 27.88
C CYS A 70 2.64 2.81 28.46
N VAL A 71 3.80 3.47 28.54
CA VAL A 71 4.90 3.06 29.41
C VAL A 71 5.38 4.29 30.19
N ARG A 72 4.76 4.48 31.35
CA ARG A 72 5.30 5.23 32.49
C ARG A 72 5.23 4.35 33.71
#